data_AF-A0A418V9Z6-F1
#
_entry.id   AF-A0A418V9Z6-F1
#
_cell.length_a   1.000
_cell.length_b   1.000
_cell.length_c   1.000
_cell.angle_alpha   90.00
_cell.angle_beta   90.00
_cell.angle_gamma   90.00
#
_symmetry.space_group_name_H-M   'P 1'
#
loop_
_entity.id
_entity.type
_entity.pdbx_description
1 polymer ?
#
loop_
_entity_poly.entity_id
_entity_poly.type
_entity_poly.pdbx_seq_one_letter_code
_entity_poly.pdbx_strand_id
1 'polypeptide(L)' 'MNRVWVILWIGFSLVLLLLSLLWFLQGTGLVVIPPVLCIGQCKPLTGPSLAWASTGFVTALLGAWSLLASLRKYRSGQQK' A
#
# COMPACT_ATOMS: atom_id res chain seq x y z
N MET A 1 -7.14 -2.92 26.19
CA MET A 1 -7.27 -2.58 24.76
C MET A 1 -7.54 -3.87 24.01
N ASN A 2 -8.76 -4.04 23.48
CA ASN A 2 -9.26 -5.33 23.02
C ASN A 2 -8.37 -5.93 21.92
N ARG A 3 -8.02 -7.21 22.04
CA ARG A 3 -7.18 -7.91 21.05
C ARG A 3 -7.77 -7.84 19.63
N VAL A 4 -9.10 -7.79 19.53
CA VAL A 4 -9.84 -7.59 18.28
C VAL A 4 -9.46 -6.28 17.57
N TRP A 5 -9.29 -5.19 18.31
CA TRP A 5 -8.89 -3.90 17.75
C TRP A 5 -7.48 -3.92 17.18
N VAL A 6 -6.56 -4.63 17.84
CA VAL A 6 -5.18 -4.80 17.34
C VAL A 6 -5.16 -5.63 16.07
N ILE A 7 -5.94 -6.71 16.00
CA ILE A 7 -6.05 -7.56 14.81
C ILE A 7 -6.63 -6.79 13.62
N LEU A 8 -7.70 -6.01 13.83
CA LEU A 8 -8.29 -5.15 12.81
C LEU A 8 -7.27 -4.14 12.26
N TRP A 9 -6.48 -3.53 13.15
CA TRP A 9 -5.47 -2.57 12.73
C TRP A 9 -4.36 -3.19 11.90
N ILE A 10 -3.89 -4.38 12.28
CA ILE A 10 -2.88 -5.13 11.51
C ILE A 10 -3.41 -5.43 10.09
N GLY A 11 -4.66 -5.88 9.98
CA GLY A 11 -5.29 -6.15 8.68
C GLY A 11 -5.38 -4.91 7.80
N PHE A 12 -5.86 -3.79 8.36
CA PHE A 12 -5.96 -2.52 7.65
C PHE A 12 -4.59 -2.01 7.18
N SER A 13 -3.58 -2.06 8.06
CA SER A 13 -2.21 -1.66 7.71
C SER A 13 -1.62 -2.55 6.61
N LEU A 14 -1.92 -3.85 6.60
CA LEU A 14 -1.45 -4.76 5.56
C LEU A 14 -2.04 -4.40 4.20
N VAL A 15 -3.36 -4.17 4.13
CA VAL A 15 -4.03 -3.76 2.88
C VAL A 15 -3.46 -2.45 2.35
N LEU A 16 -3.26 -1.45 3.22
CA LEU A 16 -2.62 -0.18 2.86
C LEU A 16 -1.23 -0.41 2.28
N LEU A 17 -0.43 -1.28 2.89
CA LEU A 17 0.94 -1.56 2.44
C LEU A 17 0.96 -2.21 1.05
N LEU A 18 0.10 -3.19 0.79
CA LEU A 18 -0.04 -3.80 -0.53
C LEU A 18 -0.51 -2.79 -1.59
N LEU A 19 -1.50 -1.97 -1.25
CA LEU A 19 -2.03 -0.94 -2.16
C LEU A 19 -0.97 0.12 -2.50
N SER A 20 -0.23 0.60 -1.50
CA SER A 20 0.88 1.54 -1.70
C SER A 20 2.00 0.96 -2.57
N LEU A 21 2.31 -0.33 -2.41
CA LEU A 21 3.31 -1.02 -3.23
C LEU A 21 2.85 -1.14 -4.69
N LEU A 22 1.59 -1.50 -4.92
CA LEU A 22 0.98 -1.54 -6.25
C LEU A 22 1.00 -0.15 -6.90
N TRP A 23 0.66 0.89 -6.14
CA TRP A 23 0.71 2.28 -6.60
C TRP A 23 2.14 2.66 -7.00
N PHE A 24 3.16 2.31 -6.20
CA PHE A 24 4.57 2.56 -6.54
C PHE A 24 4.99 1.85 -7.85
N LEU A 25 4.62 0.58 -8.02
CA LEU A 25 4.90 -0.22 -9.23
C LEU A 25 4.19 0.32 -10.47
N GLN A 26 2.97 0.83 -10.33
CA GLN A 26 2.24 1.49 -11.42
C GLN A 26 2.81 2.87 -11.75
N GLY A 27 3.17 3.65 -10.73
CA GLY A 27 3.75 4.99 -10.89
C GLY A 27 5.12 4.96 -11.57
N THR A 28 5.91 3.92 -11.33
CA THR A 28 7.20 3.69 -12.01
C THR A 28 7.06 3.15 -13.44
N GLY A 29 5.84 2.81 -13.87
CA GLY A 29 5.58 2.21 -15.17
C GLY A 29 6.09 0.77 -15.29
N LEU A 30 6.45 0.12 -14.18
CA LEU A 30 6.90 -1.28 -14.18
C LEU A 30 5.73 -2.24 -14.36
N VAL A 31 4.55 -1.86 -13.86
CA VAL A 31 3.28 -2.55 -14.09
C VAL A 31 2.36 -1.61 -14.86
N VAL A 32 2.33 -1.77 -16.18
CA VAL A 32 1.40 -1.07 -17.06
C VAL A 32 0.19 -1.96 -17.28
N ILE A 33 -0.97 -1.54 -16.77
CA ILE A 33 -2.24 -2.22 -17.05
C ILE A 33 -2.78 -1.64 -18.36
N PRO A 34 -2.78 -2.39 -19.47
CA PRO A 34 -3.37 -1.90 -20.71
C PRO A 34 -4.88 -1.71 -20.51
N PRO A 35 -5.49 -0.67 -21.10
CA PRO A 35 -6.93 -0.50 -21.02
C PRO A 35 -7.65 -1.67 -21.69
N VAL A 36 -8.59 -2.29 -20.97
CA VAL A 36 -9.39 -3.44 -21.43
C VAL A 36 -10.43 -3.07 -22.50
N LEU A 37 -10.73 -1.78 -22.67
CA LEU A 37 -11.59 -1.25 -23.73
C LEU A 37 -10.82 -0.24 -24.58
N CYS A 38 -10.29 -0.69 -25.72
CA CYS A 38 -9.69 0.18 -26.73
C CYS A 38 -10.67 0.39 -27.89
N ILE A 39 -11.46 1.47 -27.82
CA ILE A 39 -12.31 1.93 -28.94
C ILE A 39 -11.83 3.33 -29.31
N GLY A 40 -10.77 3.44 -30.11
CA GLY A 40 -10.23 4.71 -30.58
C GLY A 40 -8.74 4.89 -30.33
N GLN A 41 -8.36 5.90 -29.53
CA GLN A 41 -6.96 6.26 -29.27
C GLN A 41 -6.41 5.43 -28.11
N CYS A 42 -5.71 4.33 -28.42
CA CYS A 42 -4.99 3.50 -27.44
C CYS A 42 -3.75 4.24 -26.90
N LYS A 43 -3.98 5.33 -26.18
CA LYS A 43 -2.95 6.01 -25.39
C LYS A 43 -3.11 5.51 -23.96
N PRO A 44 -2.04 5.04 -23.29
CA PRO A 44 -2.15 4.61 -21.91
C PRO A 44 -2.76 5.76 -21.10
N LEU A 45 -3.87 5.47 -20.40
CA LEU A 45 -4.62 6.45 -19.60
C LEU A 45 -3.74 7.11 -18.52
N THR A 46 -2.64 6.44 -18.17
CA THR A 46 -1.61 6.91 -17.25
C THR A 46 -0.25 6.44 -17.76
N GLY A 47 0.60 7.37 -18.20
CA GLY A 47 2.04 7.11 -18.35
C GLY A 47 2.71 7.01 -16.97
N PRO A 48 4.02 6.67 -16.91
CA PRO A 48 4.77 6.69 -15.67
C PRO A 48 4.60 8.05 -14.99
N SER A 49 4.05 8.07 -13.77
CA SER A 49 3.76 9.29 -13.05
C SER A 49 4.56 9.33 -11.76
N LEU A 50 5.57 10.21 -11.75
CA LEU A 50 6.46 10.41 -10.61
C LEU A 50 5.69 10.76 -9.32
N ALA A 51 4.56 11.47 -9.45
CA ALA A 51 3.68 11.80 -8.33
C ALA A 51 2.99 10.57 -7.73
N TRP A 52 2.60 9.61 -8.57
CA TRP A 52 2.02 8.35 -8.12
C TRP A 52 3.10 7.48 -7.44
N ALA A 53 4.31 7.43 -8.02
CA ALA A 53 5.43 6.71 -7.42
C ALA A 53 5.83 7.28 -6.04
N SER A 54 6.01 8.60 -5.92
CA SER A 54 6.41 9.23 -4.65
C SER A 54 5.34 9.07 -3.57
N THR A 55 4.07 9.21 -3.92
CA THR A 55 2.95 9.02 -2.99
C THR A 55 2.85 7.57 -2.50
N GLY A 56 2.97 6.60 -3.41
CA GLY A 56 3.02 5.17 -3.06
C GLY A 56 4.18 4.85 -2.14
N PHE A 57 5.37 5.43 -2.38
CA PHE A 57 6.55 5.22 -1.54
C PHE A 57 6.37 5.77 -0.11
N VAL A 58 5.92 7.02 0.01
CA VAL A 58 5.70 7.66 1.33
C VAL A 58 4.63 6.92 2.12
N THR A 59 3.51 6.54 1.48
CA THR A 59 2.45 5.79 2.15
C THR A 59 2.89 4.38 2.54
N ALA A 60 3.73 3.71 1.74
CA ALA A 60 4.32 2.41 2.10
C ALA A 60 5.20 2.50 3.36
N LEU A 61 6.01 3.55 3.49
CA LEU A 61 6.83 3.78 4.69
C LEU A 61 5.99 3.97 5.95
N LEU A 62 4.91 4.76 5.87
CA LEU A 62 3.99 4.98 6.98
C LEU A 62 3.25 3.69 7.37
N GLY A 63 2.79 2.92 6.38
CA GLY A 63 2.16 1.62 6.59
C GLY A 63 3.10 0.63 7.28
N ALA A 64 4.34 0.52 6.81
CA ALA A 64 5.36 -0.34 7.40
C ALA A 64 5.71 0.08 8.84
N TRP A 65 5.87 1.37 9.10
CA TRP A 65 6.12 1.88 10.44
C TRP A 65 4.96 1.52 11.38
N SER A 66 3.72 1.77 10.96
CA SER A 66 2.53 1.49 11.77
C SER A 66 2.39 -0.01 12.08
N LEU A 67 2.66 -0.87 11.10
CA LEU A 67 2.71 -2.33 11.28
C LEU A 67 3.78 -2.75 12.29
N LEU A 68 5.01 -2.24 12.16
CA LEU A 68 6.10 -2.54 13.08
C LEU A 68 5.78 -2.08 14.51
N ALA A 69 5.21 -0.88 14.67
CA ALA A 69 4.81 -0.36 15.96
C ALA A 69 3.70 -1.23 16.60
N SER A 70 2.72 -1.64 15.80
CA SER A 70 1.62 -2.51 16.23
C SER A 70 2.11 -3.90 16.65
N LEU A 71 3.04 -4.49 15.87
CA LEU A 71 3.64 -5.80 16.18
C LEU A 71 4.50 -5.75 17.45
N ARG A 72 5.30 -4.68 17.63
CA ARG A 72 6.07 -4.48 18.88
C ARG A 72 5.14 -4.41 20.09
N LYS A 73 4.06 -3.63 19.97
CA LYS A 73 3.07 -3.47 21.05
C LYS A 73 2.32 -4.76 21.37
N TYR A 74 1.96 -5.53 20.34
CA TYR A 74 1.34 -6.85 20.52
C TYR A 74 2.28 -7.84 21.23
N ARG A 75 3.57 -7.85 20.86
CA ARG A 75 4.58 -8.71 21.50
C ARG A 75 4.80 -8.36 22.97
N SER A 76 4.89 -7.07 23.32
CA SER A 76 5.04 -6.62 24.71
C SER A 76 3.81 -6.91 25.58
N GLY A 77 2.61 -6.94 25.00
CA GLY A 77 1.37 -7.27 25.73
C GLY A 77 1.17 -8.75 26.05
N GLN A 78 1.97 -9.65 25.46
CA GLN A 78 1.94 -11.11 25.76
C GLN A 78 2.90 -11.52 26.89
N GLN A 79 3.75 -10.62 27.39
CA GLN A 79 4.81 -10.92 28.36
C GLN A 79 4.46 -10.50 29.80
N LYS A 80 3.18 -10.24 30.09
CA LYS A 80 2.70 -9.77 31.39
C LYS A 80 1.46 -10.54 31.83
#